data_AF-A0A329QHC7-F1
#
_entry.id   AF-A0A329QHC7-F1
#
_cell.length_a   1.000
_cell.length_b   1.000
_cell.length_c   1.000
_cell.angle_alpha   90.00
_cell.angle_beta   90.00
_cell.angle_gamma   90.00
#
_symmetry.space_group_name_H-M   'P 1'
#
loop_
_entity.id
_entity.type
_entity.pdbx_description
1 polymer ?
#
loop_
_entity_poly.entity_id
_entity_poly.type
_entity_poly.pdbx_seq_one_letter_code
_entity_poly.pdbx_strand_id
1 'polypeptide(L)'
;MKKIASSLVAGALLLTLTAGAVSADSTVHTLPTVPPASSAVITPFGANAPGSSASSHDLTASNYNYQVSEVGAQVYTDKWLTGSTTMSVSVTNVKNVGETPGNLNGVNVAIFNSSNKQVAIKNIDLSKSTSGSVSFSGLTSSSKYYVEFSVPRSGLKFSFNGTISK
;
A
#
# COMPACT_ATOMS: atom_id res chain seq x y z
N MET A 1 74.18 10.23 33.35
CA MET A 1 73.55 9.65 34.57
C MET A 1 72.19 9.08 34.20
N LYS A 2 71.88 7.95 34.83
CA LYS A 2 70.65 7.15 34.93
C LYS A 2 69.26 7.82 34.72
N LYS A 3 68.40 7.09 33.98
CA LYS A 3 66.94 6.79 34.15
C LYS A 3 65.97 8.01 34.00
N ILE A 4 64.67 7.93 33.65
CA ILE A 4 63.58 6.99 33.98
C ILE A 4 62.38 7.18 32.98
N ALA A 5 61.81 6.04 32.54
CA ALA A 5 60.43 5.61 32.23
C ALA A 5 59.24 6.51 31.73
N SER A 6 58.38 5.79 30.97
CA SER A 6 56.89 5.77 30.95
C SER A 6 56.10 6.86 30.19
N SER A 7 55.32 6.47 29.16
CA SER A 7 53.95 5.96 29.36
C SER A 7 53.24 5.58 28.05
N LEU A 8 52.43 4.52 28.15
CA LEU A 8 51.39 4.08 27.21
C LEU A 8 50.33 5.17 26.98
N VAL A 9 49.80 5.27 25.75
CA VAL A 9 48.35 5.46 25.54
C VAL A 9 47.91 4.64 24.32
N ALA A 10 47.12 3.61 24.58
CA ALA A 10 46.38 2.86 23.57
C ALA A 10 45.09 3.62 23.23
N GLY A 11 44.91 4.00 21.96
CA GLY A 11 43.65 4.55 21.45
C GLY A 11 42.81 3.45 20.81
N ALA A 12 41.88 2.87 21.56
CA ALA A 12 40.87 1.97 21.01
C ALA A 12 39.77 2.80 20.32
N LEU A 13 39.65 2.66 19.00
CA LEU A 13 38.59 3.27 18.20
C LEU A 13 37.34 2.37 18.28
N LEU A 14 36.40 2.69 19.16
CA LEU A 14 35.07 2.05 19.21
C LEU A 14 34.16 2.72 18.17
N LEU A 15 34.03 2.09 16.99
CA LEU A 15 32.95 2.38 16.05
C LEU A 15 31.66 1.73 16.57
N THR A 16 30.81 2.54 17.21
CA THR A 16 29.44 2.14 17.54
C THR A 16 28.59 2.14 16.26
N LEU A 17 28.38 0.95 15.70
CA LEU A 17 27.32 0.69 14.74
C LEU A 17 25.98 0.75 15.49
N THR A 18 25.31 1.91 15.48
CA THR A 18 23.90 1.97 15.84
C THR A 18 23.09 1.41 14.67
N ALA A 19 22.79 0.12 14.73
CA ALA A 19 21.71 -0.47 13.95
C ALA A 19 20.41 0.21 14.38
N GLY A 20 19.96 1.21 13.61
CA GLY A 20 18.63 1.75 13.75
C GLY A 20 17.63 0.61 13.49
N ALA A 21 16.89 0.22 14.52
CA ALA A 21 15.77 -0.68 14.37
C ALA A 21 14.74 0.01 13.48
N VAL A 22 14.62 -0.45 12.23
CA VAL A 22 13.52 -0.10 11.36
C VAL A 22 12.27 -0.78 11.92
N SER A 23 11.46 -0.01 12.67
CA SER A 23 10.17 -0.48 13.15
C SER A 23 9.26 -0.72 11.95
N ALA A 24 8.95 -1.99 11.70
CA ALA A 24 7.95 -2.38 10.70
C ALA A 24 6.57 -1.91 11.19
N ASP A 25 6.06 -0.86 10.53
CA ASP A 25 4.69 -0.38 10.73
C ASP A 25 3.72 -1.51 10.35
N SER A 26 3.07 -2.08 11.37
CA SER A 26 2.13 -3.20 11.25
C SER A 26 0.67 -2.71 11.22
N THR A 27 0.45 -1.41 11.00
CA THR A 27 -0.88 -0.83 10.93
C THR A 27 -1.66 -1.39 9.73
N VAL A 28 -2.88 -1.86 9.99
CA VAL A 28 -3.82 -2.31 8.95
C VAL A 28 -4.65 -1.11 8.51
N HIS A 29 -4.49 -0.69 7.25
CA HIS A 29 -5.22 0.46 6.69
C HIS A 29 -6.64 0.06 6.27
N THR A 30 -7.66 0.78 6.75
CA THR A 30 -9.08 0.54 6.39
C THR A 30 -9.56 1.57 5.39
N LEU A 31 -9.96 1.13 4.19
CA LEU A 31 -10.38 1.97 3.07
C LEU A 31 -11.91 2.02 2.88
N PRO A 32 -12.50 3.14 2.43
CA PRO A 32 -13.95 3.28 2.39
C PRO A 32 -14.69 3.44 1.07
N THR A 33 -15.99 3.40 1.31
CA THR A 33 -17.18 3.62 0.51
C THR A 33 -17.41 5.08 0.10
N VAL A 34 -17.67 5.31 -1.18
CA VAL A 34 -18.55 6.42 -1.61
C VAL A 34 -19.51 5.92 -2.70
N PRO A 35 -20.80 5.76 -2.35
CA PRO A 35 -21.93 6.16 -3.21
C PRO A 35 -22.46 7.53 -2.74
N PRO A 36 -22.98 8.40 -3.63
CA PRO A 36 -23.25 9.79 -3.27
C PRO A 36 -24.43 9.95 -2.30
N ALA A 37 -24.19 10.81 -1.30
CA ALA A 37 -25.08 11.55 -0.40
C ALA A 37 -25.99 10.82 0.61
N SER A 38 -25.57 10.79 1.89
CA SER A 38 -26.24 11.54 2.98
C SER A 38 -25.52 11.35 4.34
N SER A 39 -25.03 12.46 4.89
CA SER A 39 -24.99 12.85 6.30
C SER A 39 -24.46 11.88 7.38
N ALA A 40 -23.13 11.74 7.47
CA ALA A 40 -22.31 11.81 8.71
C ALA A 40 -20.83 11.56 8.34
N VAL A 41 -19.99 12.60 8.45
CA VAL A 41 -18.60 12.60 7.98
C VAL A 41 -17.69 11.87 8.98
N ILE A 42 -17.52 10.57 8.76
CA ILE A 42 -16.19 9.98 8.89
C ILE A 42 -15.56 10.19 7.51
N THR A 43 -14.30 10.66 7.41
CA THR A 43 -13.56 10.67 6.13
C THR A 43 -12.65 9.47 6.12
N PRO A 44 -13.12 8.32 5.64
CA PRO A 44 -12.30 7.14 5.68
C PRO A 44 -11.19 7.16 4.61
N PHE A 45 -10.14 6.36 4.82
CA PHE A 45 -8.87 6.44 4.09
C PHE A 45 -8.96 5.90 2.66
N GLY A 46 -8.79 6.70 1.61
CA GLY A 46 -8.79 6.15 0.23
C GLY A 46 -10.13 6.22 -0.50
N ALA A 47 -11.10 7.00 -0.01
CA ALA A 47 -12.20 7.51 -0.85
C ALA A 47 -11.67 8.39 -2.00
N ASN A 48 -10.53 9.03 -1.76
CA ASN A 48 -9.82 9.88 -2.71
C ASN A 48 -8.39 9.35 -2.87
N ALA A 49 -7.79 9.61 -4.03
CA ALA A 49 -6.37 9.45 -4.23
C ALA A 49 -5.57 10.24 -3.15
N PRO A 50 -4.35 9.79 -2.80
CA PRO A 50 -3.55 10.46 -1.79
C PRO A 50 -3.25 11.90 -2.20
N GLY A 51 -3.53 12.84 -1.29
CA GLY A 51 -3.24 14.25 -1.50
C GLY A 51 -1.73 14.56 -1.48
N SER A 52 -1.36 15.79 -1.81
CA SER A 52 0.03 16.26 -1.76
C SER A 52 0.67 16.14 -0.37
N SER A 53 -0.14 16.24 0.70
CA SER A 53 0.28 16.09 2.10
C SER A 53 0.18 14.66 2.65
N ALA A 54 -0.28 13.69 1.84
CA ALA A 54 -0.35 12.31 2.29
C ALA A 54 1.05 11.75 2.56
N SER A 55 1.15 10.89 3.58
CA SER A 55 2.41 10.22 3.90
C SER A 55 2.81 9.20 2.83
N SER A 56 4.07 8.75 2.87
CA SER A 56 4.58 7.73 1.96
C SER A 56 4.84 6.41 2.70
N HIS A 57 4.61 5.30 2.01
CA HIS A 57 4.93 3.95 2.43
C HIS A 57 6.04 3.40 1.52
N ASP A 58 7.18 3.06 2.11
CA ASP A 58 8.30 2.47 1.39
C ASP A 58 8.14 0.94 1.32
N LEU A 59 7.89 0.43 0.11
CA LEU A 59 7.69 -1.01 -0.15
C LEU A 59 8.98 -1.83 0.01
N THR A 60 10.14 -1.20 0.14
CA THR A 60 11.39 -1.89 0.47
C THR A 60 11.50 -2.22 1.96
N ALA A 61 10.87 -1.40 2.80
CA ALA A 61 10.90 -1.56 4.25
C ALA A 61 9.84 -2.58 4.72
N SER A 62 8.63 -2.52 4.16
CA SER A 62 7.57 -3.47 4.47
C SER A 62 6.48 -3.50 3.41
N ASN A 63 5.64 -4.54 3.45
CA ASN A 63 4.43 -4.62 2.64
C ASN A 63 3.38 -3.61 3.12
N TYR A 64 2.61 -3.06 2.18
CA TYR A 64 1.45 -2.24 2.50
C TYR A 64 0.20 -3.14 2.57
N ASN A 65 -0.32 -3.36 3.79
CA ASN A 65 -1.50 -4.18 4.02
C ASN A 65 -2.76 -3.31 4.09
N TYR A 66 -3.84 -3.76 3.47
CA TYR A 66 -5.08 -3.01 3.39
C TYR A 66 -6.32 -3.89 3.56
N GLN A 67 -7.38 -3.24 4.01
CA GLN A 67 -8.72 -3.77 4.10
C GLN A 67 -9.70 -2.78 3.46
N VAL A 68 -10.43 -3.21 2.46
CA VAL A 68 -11.55 -2.49 1.85
C VAL A 68 -12.82 -3.02 2.49
N SER A 69 -13.46 -2.21 3.32
CA SER A 69 -14.69 -2.59 4.02
C SER A 69 -15.90 -2.63 3.09
N GLU A 70 -15.92 -1.77 2.07
CA GLU A 70 -16.87 -1.82 0.98
C GLU A 70 -16.33 -1.01 -0.22
N VAL A 71 -16.48 -1.55 -1.43
CA VAL A 71 -16.29 -0.85 -2.71
C VAL A 71 -17.54 -1.01 -3.56
N GLY A 72 -18.10 0.13 -3.99
CA GLY A 72 -19.24 0.19 -4.92
C GLY A 72 -18.84 0.60 -6.34
N ALA A 73 -17.73 1.34 -6.49
CA ALA A 73 -17.20 1.76 -7.78
C ALA A 73 -15.67 1.73 -7.78
N GLN A 74 -15.03 2.54 -6.93
CA GLN A 74 -13.58 2.57 -6.79
C GLN A 74 -13.11 3.02 -5.40
N VAL A 75 -11.91 2.61 -5.03
CA VAL A 75 -11.18 3.01 -3.82
C VAL A 75 -9.69 3.12 -4.14
N TYR A 76 -8.95 3.88 -3.33
CA TYR A 76 -7.54 4.16 -3.53
C TYR A 76 -6.71 3.80 -2.30
N THR A 77 -5.40 3.61 -2.46
CA THR A 77 -4.48 3.61 -1.32
C THR A 77 -4.41 5.01 -0.71
N ASP A 78 -4.31 5.08 0.61
CA ASP A 78 -4.29 6.35 1.36
C ASP A 78 -2.89 6.98 1.47
N LYS A 79 -1.85 6.21 1.15
CA LYS A 79 -0.45 6.61 1.14
C LYS A 79 0.12 6.60 -0.28
N TRP A 80 1.16 7.41 -0.47
CA TRP A 80 2.06 7.28 -1.62
C TRP A 80 2.95 6.05 -1.45
N LEU A 81 2.99 5.16 -2.42
CA LEU A 81 3.86 3.99 -2.46
C LEU A 81 5.18 4.35 -3.15
N THR A 82 6.30 4.02 -2.52
CA THR A 82 7.66 4.33 -3.01
C THR A 82 8.60 3.13 -2.90
N GLY A 83 9.81 3.28 -3.46
CA GLY A 83 10.93 2.37 -3.20
C GLY A 83 11.03 1.16 -4.12
N SER A 84 10.03 0.90 -4.97
CA SER A 84 10.01 -0.32 -5.79
C SER A 84 9.93 -0.06 -7.30
N THR A 85 10.60 -0.91 -8.08
CA THR A 85 10.50 -0.99 -9.54
C THR A 85 9.44 -1.97 -10.02
N THR A 86 8.94 -2.80 -9.10
CA THR A 86 7.86 -3.76 -9.27
C THR A 86 6.79 -3.56 -8.20
N MET A 87 5.56 -3.96 -8.48
CA MET A 87 4.50 -3.90 -7.49
C MET A 87 3.57 -5.10 -7.67
N SER A 88 3.52 -5.99 -6.69
CA SER A 88 2.55 -7.08 -6.63
C SER A 88 1.37 -6.67 -5.76
N VAL A 89 0.16 -6.77 -6.30
CA VAL A 89 -1.07 -6.38 -5.62
C VAL A 89 -1.95 -7.62 -5.52
N SER A 90 -2.31 -8.02 -4.30
CA SER A 90 -3.18 -9.16 -4.04
C SER A 90 -4.51 -8.72 -3.48
N VAL A 91 -5.58 -9.38 -3.91
CA VAL A 91 -6.93 -9.25 -3.35
C VAL A 91 -7.32 -10.62 -2.80
N THR A 92 -7.86 -10.65 -1.59
CA THR A 92 -8.23 -11.87 -0.87
C THR A 92 -9.51 -11.67 -0.08
N ASN A 93 -10.17 -12.77 0.28
CA ASN A 93 -11.38 -12.76 1.09
C ASN A 93 -12.48 -11.86 0.50
N VAL A 94 -12.62 -11.88 -0.83
CA VAL A 94 -13.65 -11.09 -1.52
C VAL A 94 -15.03 -11.59 -1.09
N LYS A 95 -15.86 -10.66 -0.61
CA LYS A 95 -17.22 -10.93 -0.15
C LYS A 95 -18.17 -9.89 -0.69
N ASN A 96 -19.36 -10.31 -1.12
CA ASN A 96 -20.47 -9.39 -1.30
C ASN A 96 -20.95 -8.92 0.08
N VAL A 97 -21.06 -7.61 0.27
CA VAL A 97 -21.54 -6.96 1.49
C VAL A 97 -22.77 -6.08 1.24
N GLY A 98 -23.29 -6.10 0.02
CA GLY A 98 -24.54 -5.43 -0.35
C GLY A 98 -25.76 -6.31 -0.11
N GLU A 99 -26.93 -5.69 -0.10
CA GLU A 99 -28.22 -6.39 0.03
C GLU A 99 -28.56 -7.21 -1.23
N THR A 100 -28.05 -6.79 -2.38
CA THR A 100 -28.25 -7.50 -3.65
C THR A 100 -27.21 -8.61 -3.79
N PRO A 101 -27.61 -9.90 -3.87
CA PRO A 101 -26.68 -10.99 -4.09
C PRO A 101 -26.03 -10.89 -5.47
N GLY A 102 -24.77 -11.29 -5.55
CA GLY A 102 -24.00 -11.23 -6.78
C GLY A 102 -22.53 -11.52 -6.54
N ASN A 103 -21.84 -11.96 -7.59
CA ASN A 103 -20.42 -12.30 -7.56
C ASN A 103 -19.59 -11.20 -8.21
N LEU A 104 -18.40 -10.97 -7.66
CA LEU A 104 -17.39 -10.13 -8.29
C LEU A 104 -16.50 -10.99 -9.19
N ASN A 105 -16.59 -10.79 -10.49
CA ASN A 105 -15.81 -11.58 -11.45
C ASN A 105 -14.39 -11.02 -11.67
N GLY A 106 -14.12 -9.79 -11.22
CA GLY A 106 -12.77 -9.25 -11.24
C GLY A 106 -12.66 -7.85 -10.67
N VAL A 107 -11.44 -7.46 -10.31
CA VAL A 107 -11.06 -6.14 -9.80
C VAL A 107 -10.02 -5.56 -10.75
N ASN A 108 -10.28 -4.36 -11.26
CA ASN A 108 -9.25 -3.59 -11.95
C ASN A 108 -8.33 -2.96 -10.91
N VAL A 109 -7.04 -3.13 -11.13
CA VAL A 109 -5.98 -2.54 -10.31
C VAL A 109 -5.19 -1.62 -11.24
N ALA A 110 -5.23 -0.32 -10.96
CA ALA A 110 -4.53 0.69 -11.74
C ALA A 110 -3.47 1.37 -10.87
N ILE A 111 -2.28 1.56 -11.42
CA ILE A 111 -1.20 2.32 -10.79
C ILE A 111 -1.19 3.72 -11.39
N PHE A 112 -1.20 4.72 -10.53
CA PHE A 112 -1.07 6.13 -10.88
C PHE A 112 0.21 6.70 -10.29
N ASN A 113 0.84 7.63 -11.00
CA ASN A 113 1.97 8.40 -10.45
C ASN A 113 1.50 9.66 -9.70
N SER A 114 2.43 10.39 -9.11
CA SER A 114 2.16 11.65 -8.38
C SER A 114 1.56 12.78 -9.21
N SER A 115 1.58 12.68 -10.53
CA SER A 115 0.89 13.62 -11.44
C SER A 115 -0.54 13.16 -11.78
N ASN A 116 -1.08 12.15 -11.06
CA ASN A 116 -2.37 11.51 -11.34
C ASN A 116 -2.46 10.90 -12.75
N LYS A 117 -1.33 10.55 -13.36
CA LYS A 117 -1.31 9.83 -14.62
C LYS A 117 -1.32 8.33 -14.35
N GLN A 118 -2.28 7.62 -14.94
CA GLN A 118 -2.27 6.16 -14.96
C GLN A 118 -1.03 5.66 -15.73
N VAL A 119 -0.18 4.90 -15.07
CA VAL A 119 1.03 4.32 -15.67
C VAL A 119 0.86 2.84 -16.03
N ALA A 120 -0.05 2.13 -15.34
CA ALA A 120 -0.38 0.75 -15.66
C ALA A 120 -1.76 0.38 -15.14
N ILE A 121 -2.39 -0.64 -15.74
CA ILE A 121 -3.62 -1.25 -15.26
C ILE A 121 -3.62 -2.75 -15.58
N LYS A 122 -4.12 -3.56 -14.65
CA LYS A 122 -4.36 -5.00 -14.84
C LYS A 122 -5.66 -5.40 -14.16
N ASN A 123 -6.29 -6.46 -14.64
CA ASN A 123 -7.46 -7.05 -14.01
C ASN A 123 -7.05 -8.30 -13.23
N ILE A 124 -7.51 -8.41 -11.99
CA ILE A 124 -7.49 -9.66 -11.23
C ILE A 124 -8.78 -10.41 -11.58
N ASP A 125 -8.67 -11.56 -12.25
CA ASP A 125 -9.80 -12.45 -12.52
C ASP A 125 -10.18 -13.22 -11.25
N LEU A 126 -11.44 -13.06 -10.84
CA LEU A 126 -12.06 -13.66 -9.65
C LEU A 126 -13.26 -14.55 -10.01
N SER A 127 -13.47 -14.85 -11.30
CA SER A 127 -14.61 -15.64 -11.78
C SER A 127 -14.71 -17.05 -11.17
N LYS A 128 -13.60 -17.58 -10.65
CA LYS A 128 -13.48 -18.91 -10.04
C LYS A 128 -12.86 -18.91 -8.65
N SER A 129 -12.59 -17.74 -8.06
CA SER A 129 -11.86 -17.62 -6.80
C SER A 129 -12.23 -16.33 -6.05
N THR A 130 -12.19 -16.36 -4.72
CA THR A 130 -12.36 -15.17 -3.87
C THR A 130 -11.03 -14.45 -3.60
N SER A 131 -9.97 -14.86 -4.28
CA SER A 131 -8.62 -14.33 -4.14
C SER A 131 -7.86 -14.37 -5.46
N GLY A 132 -6.98 -13.40 -5.68
CA GLY A 132 -6.11 -13.33 -6.85
C GLY A 132 -5.05 -12.25 -6.68
N SER A 133 -4.12 -12.16 -7.64
CA SER A 133 -3.07 -11.13 -7.61
C SER A 133 -2.60 -10.77 -9.01
N VAL A 134 -2.03 -9.57 -9.14
CA VAL A 134 -1.38 -9.09 -10.36
C VAL A 134 -0.06 -8.42 -9.98
N SER A 135 0.94 -8.53 -10.86
CA SER A 135 2.23 -7.85 -10.66
C SER A 135 2.49 -6.86 -11.79
N PHE A 136 3.03 -5.70 -11.44
CA PHE A 136 3.44 -4.63 -12.33
C PHE A 136 4.96 -4.49 -12.30
N SER A 137 5.54 -4.09 -13.43
CA SER A 137 6.98 -3.90 -13.59
C SER A 137 7.25 -2.62 -14.38
N GLY A 138 8.49 -2.12 -14.33
CA GLY A 138 8.88 -0.90 -15.03
C GLY A 138 8.53 0.38 -14.27
N LEU A 139 8.30 0.28 -12.96
CA LEU A 139 8.17 1.43 -12.07
C LEU A 139 9.56 2.01 -11.74
N THR A 140 9.59 3.23 -11.24
CA THR A 140 10.82 3.90 -10.82
C THR A 140 10.84 4.00 -9.30
N SER A 141 11.85 3.46 -8.63
CA SER A 141 11.91 3.41 -7.16
C SER A 141 11.91 4.77 -6.48
N SER A 142 12.39 5.82 -7.16
CA SER A 142 12.38 7.21 -6.67
C SER A 142 11.04 7.94 -6.88
N SER A 143 10.11 7.36 -7.65
CA SER A 143 8.80 7.93 -7.91
C SER A 143 7.79 7.54 -6.83
N LYS A 144 6.74 8.37 -6.71
CA LYS A 144 5.58 8.11 -5.86
C LYS A 144 4.42 7.60 -6.69
N TYR A 145 3.79 6.54 -6.21
CA TYR A 145 2.64 5.92 -6.84
C TYR A 145 1.46 5.79 -5.87
N TYR A 146 0.26 5.57 -6.39
CA TYR A 146 -0.85 5.03 -5.62
C TYR A 146 -1.58 3.99 -6.46
N VAL A 147 -2.36 3.15 -5.78
CA VAL A 147 -3.17 2.12 -6.44
C VAL A 147 -4.64 2.50 -6.34
N GLU A 148 -5.33 2.45 -7.47
CA GLU A 148 -6.79 2.45 -7.55
C GLU A 148 -7.27 1.01 -7.74
N PHE A 149 -8.29 0.64 -6.97
CA PHE A 149 -9.10 -0.55 -7.17
C PHE A 149 -10.46 -0.13 -7.72
N SER A 150 -10.86 -0.66 -8.87
CA SER A 150 -12.19 -0.41 -9.43
C SER A 150 -12.94 -1.69 -9.77
N VAL A 151 -14.25 -1.70 -9.50
CA VAL A 151 -15.15 -2.81 -9.78
C VAL A 151 -16.13 -2.42 -10.89
N PRO A 152 -16.31 -3.26 -11.93
CA PRO A 152 -17.04 -2.86 -13.14
C PRO A 152 -18.57 -2.81 -12.99
N ARG A 153 -19.14 -3.12 -11.81
CA ARG A 153 -20.59 -3.34 -11.67
C ARG A 153 -21.23 -2.35 -10.71
N SER A 154 -22.00 -1.42 -11.28
CA SER A 154 -22.86 -0.51 -10.52
C SER A 154 -23.93 -1.28 -9.73
N GLY A 155 -24.02 -1.00 -8.42
CA GLY A 155 -25.09 -1.49 -7.55
C GLY A 155 -24.76 -2.71 -6.69
N LEU A 156 -23.61 -3.36 -6.89
CA LEU A 156 -23.09 -4.37 -5.97
C LEU A 156 -22.00 -3.76 -5.09
N LYS A 157 -21.92 -4.22 -3.84
CA LYS A 157 -20.96 -3.75 -2.85
C LYS A 157 -20.10 -4.91 -2.40
N PHE A 158 -18.79 -4.77 -2.45
CA PHE A 158 -17.86 -5.84 -2.09
C PHE A 158 -16.85 -5.39 -1.04
N SER A 159 -16.47 -6.29 -0.15
CA SER A 159 -15.31 -6.11 0.74
C SER A 159 -14.20 -7.06 0.34
N PHE A 160 -12.96 -6.68 0.60
CA PHE A 160 -11.80 -7.53 0.44
C PHE A 160 -10.60 -6.99 1.20
N ASN A 161 -9.63 -7.86 1.45
CA ASN A 161 -8.35 -7.49 2.04
C ASN A 161 -7.24 -7.75 1.04
N GLY A 162 -6.06 -7.20 1.29
CA GLY A 162 -4.96 -7.45 0.40
C GLY A 162 -3.63 -6.91 0.90
N THR A 163 -2.63 -7.17 0.07
CA THR A 163 -1.26 -6.74 0.31
C THR A 163 -0.69 -6.18 -0.98
N ILE A 164 0.01 -5.07 -0.86
CA ILE A 164 0.89 -4.54 -1.90
C ILE A 164 2.33 -4.78 -1.45
N SER A 165 3.10 -5.50 -2.27
CA SER A 165 4.52 -5.77 -2.05
C SER A 165 5.34 -5.37 -3.27
N LYS A 166 6.66 -5.34 -3.12
CA LYS A 166 7.57 -5.35 -4.28
C LYS A 166 7.51 -6.67 -5.04
#